data_AF-A0A352S282-F1
#
_entry.id   AF-A0A352S282-F1
#
_cell.length_a   1.000
_cell.length_b   1.000
_cell.length_c   1.000
_cell.angle_alpha   90.00
_cell.angle_beta   90.00
_cell.angle_gamma   90.00
#
_symmetry.space_group_name_H-M   'P 1'
#
loop_
_entity.id
_entity.type
_entity.pdbx_description
1 polymer ?
#
loop_
_entity_poly.entity_id
_entity_poly.type
_entity_poly.pdbx_seq_one_letter_code
_entity_poly.pdbx_strand_id
1 'polypeptide(L)' 'TAYKSVLDVPGDVDVAVFAIPAKFVAQALEEVGKKGIPGAVLIPSGFAETGNVEGQD' A
#
# COMPACT_ATOMS: atom_id res chain seq x y z
N THR A 1 5.73 6.78 17.96
CA THR A 1 5.97 7.68 16.82
C THR A 1 5.09 7.25 15.68
N ALA A 2 4.57 8.19 14.89
CA ALA A 2 3.82 7.92 13.68
C ALA A 2 4.36 8.84 12.57
N TYR A 3 4.39 8.34 11.34
CA TYR A 3 4.87 9.05 10.16
C TYR A 3 3.70 9.34 9.24
N LYS A 4 3.78 10.42 8.47
CA LYS A 4 2.73 10.77 7.51
C LYS A 4 2.85 9.94 6.23
N SER A 5 4.08 9.65 5.81
CA SER A 5 4.38 8.77 4.69
C SER A 5 5.35 7.67 5.12
N VAL A 6 5.30 6.54 4.41
CA VAL A 6 6.31 5.49 4.53
C VAL A 6 7.69 6.03 4.16
N LEU A 7 7.78 7.04 3.27
CA LEU A 7 9.03 7.68 2.87
C LEU A 7 9.76 8.32 4.06
N ASP A 8 9.04 8.79 5.07
CA ASP A 8 9.60 9.44 6.26
C ASP A 8 10.17 8.46 7.29
N VAL A 9 9.89 7.16 7.16
CA VAL A 9 10.36 6.14 8.12
C VAL A 9 11.89 6.01 8.01
N PRO A 10 12.67 6.20 9.08
CA PRO A 10 14.11 6.02 9.00
C PRO A 10 14.46 4.52 8.90
N GLY A 11 15.47 4.22 8.09
CA GLY A 11 15.96 2.86 7.89
C GLY A 11 15.18 2.04 6.85
N ASP A 12 15.59 0.78 6.73
CA ASP A 12 15.01 -0.18 5.81
C ASP A 12 13.72 -0.78 6.35
N VAL A 13 12.79 -1.09 5.44
CA VAL A 13 11.51 -1.71 5.76
C VAL A 13 11.31 -2.87 4.81
N ASP A 14 11.08 -4.07 5.36
CA ASP A 14 10.94 -5.29 4.57
C ASP A 14 9.50 -5.50 4.06
N VAL A 15 8.51 -5.08 4.84
CA VAL A 15 7.09 -5.36 4.57
C VAL A 15 6.21 -4.15 4.88
N ALA A 16 5.37 -3.77 3.92
CA ALA A 16 4.28 -2.82 4.10
C ALA A 16 2.94 -3.54 4.24
N VAL A 17 2.21 -3.28 5.33
CA VAL A 17 0.87 -3.81 5.57
C VAL A 17 -0.16 -2.71 5.33
N PHE A 18 -1.07 -2.95 4.39
CA PHE A 18 -2.11 -2.00 4.02
C PHE A 18 -3.38 -2.35 4.78
N ALA A 19 -3.87 -1.39 5.57
CA ALA A 19 -5.14 -1.44 6.28
C ALA A 19 -5.94 -0.15 6.02
N ILE A 20 -5.97 0.27 4.76
CA ILE A 20 -6.61 1.50 4.27
C ILE A 20 -7.64 1.17 3.19
N PRO A 21 -8.66 2.00 2.94
CA PRO A 21 -9.62 1.76 1.86
C PRO A 21 -8.96 1.50 0.50
N ALA A 22 -9.51 0.57 -0.28
CA ALA A 22 -8.94 0.10 -1.56
C ALA A 22 -8.55 1.25 -2.52
N LYS A 23 -9.36 2.30 -2.60
CA LYS A 23 -9.11 3.48 -3.45
C LYS A 23 -7.80 4.23 -3.16
N PHE A 24 -7.22 4.05 -1.97
CA PHE A 24 -5.96 4.69 -1.58
C PHE A 24 -4.75 3.77 -1.71
N VAL A 25 -4.96 2.48 -1.98
CA VAL A 25 -3.89 1.49 -2.01
C VAL A 25 -2.92 1.76 -3.14
N ALA A 26 -3.38 2.08 -4.35
CA ALA A 26 -2.49 2.32 -5.49
C ALA A 26 -1.47 3.44 -5.20
N GLN A 27 -1.94 4.59 -4.70
CA GLN A 27 -1.08 5.71 -4.33
C GLN A 27 -0.09 5.33 -3.22
N ALA A 28 -0.54 4.62 -2.18
CA ALA A 28 0.33 4.20 -1.09
C ALA A 28 1.35 3.14 -1.53
N LEU A 29 0.98 2.26 -2.46
CA LEU A 29 1.86 1.23 -3.04
C LEU A 29 2.99 1.88 -3.85
N GLU A 30 2.71 2.99 -4.55
CA GLU A 30 3.76 3.75 -5.25
C GLU A 30 4.83 4.27 -4.27
N GLU A 31 4.43 4.77 -3.10
CA GLU A 31 5.40 5.22 -2.08
C GLU A 31 6.20 4.05 -1.48
N VAL A 32 5.56 2.90 -1.29
CA VAL A 32 6.22 1.66 -0.85
C VAL A 32 7.28 1.22 -1.87
N GLY A 33 6.95 1.27 -3.16
CA GLY A 33 7.91 1.02 -4.24
C GLY A 33 9.05 2.02 -4.28
N LYS A 34 8.76 3.33 -4.12
CA LYS A 34 9.79 4.39 -4.06
C LYS A 34 10.77 4.21 -2.91
N LYS A 35 10.31 3.70 -1.76
CA LYS A 35 11.19 3.39 -0.62
C LYS A 35 12.01 2.11 -0.82
N GLY A 36 11.66 1.27 -1.79
CA GLY A 36 12.33 0.00 -2.03
C GLY A 36 11.90 -1.12 -1.09
N ILE A 37 10.67 -1.06 -0.57
CA ILE A 37 10.14 -2.11 0.30
C ILE A 37 9.79 -3.33 -0.54
N PRO A 38 10.36 -4.52 -0.25
CA PRO A 38 10.20 -5.69 -1.10
C PRO A 38 8.85 -6.41 -0.91
N GLY A 39 8.21 -6.30 0.26
CA GLY A 39 6.96 -6.99 0.57
C GLY A 39 5.75 -6.06 0.74
N ALA A 40 4.59 -6.48 0.23
CA ALA A 40 3.32 -5.80 0.45
C ALA A 40 2.22 -6.80 0.85
N VAL A 41 1.51 -6.53 1.94
CA VAL A 41 0.37 -7.32 2.44
C VAL A 41 -0.88 -6.45 2.39
N LEU A 42 -1.84 -6.85 1.56
CA LEU A 42 -3.10 -6.16 1.38
C LEU A 42 -4.19 -6.83 2.25
N ILE A 43 -4.63 -6.14 3.30
CA ILE A 43 -5.82 -6.52 4.09
C ILE A 43 -7.14 -5.95 3.52
N PRO A 44 -7.19 -4.78 2.83
CA PRO A 44 -8.47 -4.19 2.48
C PRO A 44 -9.26 -5.03 1.49
N SER A 45 -10.57 -5.10 1.70
CA SER A 45 -11.54 -5.65 0.75
C SER A 45 -11.97 -4.59 -0.26
N GLY A 46 -12.53 -5.01 -1.39
CA GLY A 46 -13.01 -4.12 -2.46
C GLY A 46 -12.15 -4.13 -3.72
N PHE A 47 -11.37 -5.18 -3.93
CA PHE A 47 -10.59 -5.39 -5.16
C PHE A 47 -11.37 -6.27 -6.14
N ALA A 48 -10.73 -7.25 -6.76
CA ALA A 48 -11.34 -8.15 -7.74
C ALA A 48 -12.57 -8.90 -7.19
N GLU A 49 -12.63 -9.12 -5.87
CA GLU A 49 -13.73 -9.81 -5.18
C GLU A 49 -15.08 -9.08 -5.26
N THR A 50 -15.07 -7.76 -5.49
CA THR A 50 -16.29 -6.96 -5.62
C THR A 50 -16.62 -6.61 -7.08
N GLY A 51 -15.89 -7.18 -8.05
CA GLY A 51 -16.08 -6.85 -9.48
C GLY A 51 -15.58 -5.45 -9.86
N ASN A 52 -14.66 -4.87 -9.07
CA ASN A 52 -14.14 -3.52 -9.30
C ASN A 52 -13.15 -3.48 -10.47
N VAL A 53 -13.67 -3.54 -11.70
CA VAL A 53 -12.90 -3.51 -12.96
C VAL A 53 -12.03 -2.27 -13.12
N GLU A 54 -12.44 -1.12 -12.57
CA GLU A 54 -11.66 0.13 -12.61
C GLU A 54 -10.36 0.07 -11.78
N GLY A 55 -10.27 -0.84 -10.80
CA GLY A 55 -9.05 -1.04 -10.00
C GLY A 55 -8.13 -2.14 -10.52
N GLN A 56 -8.43 -2.69 -11.70
CA GLN A 56 -7.70 -3.82 -12.31
C GLN A 56 -6.86 -3.43 -13.54
N ASP A 57 -7.02 -2.20 -14.05
CA ASP A 57 -6.25 -1.67 -15.18
C ASP A 57 -4.98 -0.93 -14.71
#